data_AF-A0A934FQ11-F1
#
_entry.id   AF-A0A934FQ11-F1
#
_cell.length_a   1.000
_cell.length_b   1.000
_cell.length_c   1.000
_cell.angle_alpha   90.00
_cell.angle_beta   90.00
_cell.angle_gamma   90.00
#
_symmetry.space_group_name_H-M   'P 1'
#
loop_
_entity.id
_entity.type
_entity.pdbx_description
1 polymer ?
#
loop_
_entity_poly.entity_id
_entity_poly.type
_entity_poly.pdbx_seq_one_letter_code
_entity_poly.pdbx_strand_id
1 'polypeptide(L)'
;MAVEEAELQRFLTQRTPRPLTPGIRADRLPLLPIAAAIAFVVASFVATVALVDRIFPIGILDDWQLDLSETAVATGEIVGTAATEFETVDPADSTRMLRVHRVDFSFTDSRGEPTFGSSFARAEIPVPGKRAEIQYLLADPTIARVHGTSRSPTEKRGALVLLVPAPSLLIVVWLFARRRRMWRLLTWGVNTRARVVDVVDSPSLFGRKRICVALSFRDGRSTVIEIPARRADAVAILERSAVGEMVPVLRDLVRPSRMLLVDRMRRSSPQGLVAFDGADEFGEPVDGRVRSEVAKSR
;
A
#
# COMPACT_ATOMS: atom_id res chain seq x y z
N MET A 1 1.72 -25.04 9.42
CA MET A 1 1.62 -26.51 9.35
C MET A 1 2.34 -26.91 8.09
N ALA A 2 3.31 -27.82 8.17
CA ALA A 2 3.96 -28.34 6.99
C ALA A 2 2.97 -29.20 6.19
N VAL A 3 3.04 -29.13 4.85
CA VAL A 3 2.27 -30.03 3.99
C VAL A 3 2.96 -31.39 3.98
N GLU A 4 2.23 -32.46 4.29
CA GLU A 4 2.80 -33.81 4.25
C GLU A 4 3.18 -34.19 2.82
N GLU A 5 4.28 -34.92 2.65
CA GLU A 5 4.78 -35.30 1.33
C GLU A 5 3.77 -36.15 0.55
N ALA A 6 3.06 -37.06 1.22
CA ALA A 6 2.00 -37.86 0.63
C ALA A 6 0.81 -36.99 0.17
N GLU A 7 0.44 -35.97 0.96
CA GLU A 7 -0.61 -35.00 0.61
C GLU A 7 -0.20 -34.19 -0.63
N LEU A 8 1.05 -33.73 -0.67
CA LEU A 8 1.61 -32.98 -1.79
C LEU A 8 1.66 -33.81 -3.07
N GLN A 9 2.13 -35.06 -3.00
CA GLN A 9 2.15 -35.96 -4.17
C GLN A 9 0.73 -36.23 -4.69
N ARG A 10 -0.23 -36.51 -3.81
CA ARG A 10 -1.65 -36.67 -4.19
C ARG A 10 -2.21 -35.42 -4.86
N PHE A 11 -1.87 -34.24 -4.34
CA PHE A 11 -2.30 -32.98 -4.94
C PHE A 11 -1.68 -32.75 -6.33
N LEU A 12 -0.43 -33.14 -6.54
CA LEU A 12 0.26 -32.95 -7.81
C LEU A 12 -0.26 -33.85 -8.94
N THR A 13 -0.78 -35.03 -8.60
CA THR A 13 -1.33 -36.01 -9.56
C THR A 13 -2.80 -35.78 -9.92
N GLN A 14 -3.52 -34.94 -9.17
CA GLN A 14 -4.91 -34.59 -9.48
C GLN A 14 -5.04 -33.78 -10.78
N ARG A 15 -6.14 -34.02 -11.51
CA ARG A 15 -6.53 -33.23 -12.68
C ARG A 15 -6.99 -31.83 -12.27
N THR A 16 -6.74 -30.84 -13.13
CA THR A 16 -7.26 -29.48 -12.96
C THR A 16 -8.73 -29.41 -13.38
N PRO A 17 -9.60 -28.66 -12.66
CA PRO A 17 -9.33 -27.91 -11.43
C PRO A 17 -9.13 -28.81 -10.21
N ARG A 18 -8.05 -28.57 -9.45
CA ARG A 18 -7.68 -29.39 -8.28
C ARG A 18 -8.41 -28.92 -7.02
N PRO A 19 -9.04 -29.82 -6.25
CA PRO A 19 -9.53 -29.49 -4.92
C PRO A 19 -8.35 -29.19 -3.97
N LEU A 20 -8.43 -28.08 -3.23
CA LEU A 20 -7.41 -27.73 -2.25
C LEU A 20 -7.65 -28.49 -0.96
N THR A 21 -6.68 -29.33 -0.60
CA THR A 21 -6.65 -30.02 0.69
C THR A 21 -6.47 -29.03 1.85
N PRO A 22 -6.92 -29.39 3.08
CA PRO A 22 -6.82 -28.50 4.23
C PRO A 22 -5.39 -28.06 4.57
N GLY A 23 -4.40 -28.96 4.44
CA GLY A 23 -2.98 -28.65 4.74
C GLY A 23 -2.41 -27.60 3.79
N ILE A 24 -2.60 -27.80 2.48
CA ILE A 24 -2.18 -26.82 1.46
C ILE A 24 -2.90 -25.48 1.63
N ARG A 25 -4.20 -25.50 1.95
CA ARG A 25 -4.98 -24.28 2.19
C ARG A 25 -4.47 -23.51 3.40
N ALA A 26 -4.23 -24.20 4.52
CA ALA A 26 -3.75 -23.59 5.76
C ALA A 26 -2.35 -22.98 5.59
N ASP A 27 -1.46 -23.65 4.86
CA ASP A 27 -0.10 -23.17 4.62
C ASP A 27 -0.03 -22.02 3.60
N ARG A 28 -0.76 -22.13 2.47
CA ARG A 28 -0.61 -21.19 1.34
C ARG A 28 -1.63 -20.07 1.31
N LEU A 29 -2.76 -20.24 1.98
CA LEU A 29 -3.84 -19.26 2.00
C LEU A 29 -4.25 -18.97 3.45
N PRO A 30 -3.29 -18.59 4.34
CA PRO A 30 -3.60 -18.35 5.74
C PRO A 30 -4.64 -17.22 5.87
N LEU A 31 -5.64 -17.45 6.72
CA LEU A 31 -6.71 -16.49 6.99
C LEU A 31 -6.24 -15.36 7.92
N LEU A 32 -5.36 -15.68 8.87
CA LEU A 32 -4.85 -14.76 9.88
C LEU A 32 -4.35 -13.41 9.34
N PRO A 33 -3.47 -13.34 8.31
CA PRO A 33 -3.00 -12.04 7.81
C PRO A 33 -4.11 -11.21 7.16
N ILE A 34 -5.15 -11.84 6.60
CA ILE A 34 -6.29 -11.11 6.05
C ILE A 34 -7.18 -10.59 7.17
N ALA A 35 -7.48 -11.43 8.16
CA ALA A 35 -8.26 -11.01 9.32
C ALA A 35 -7.58 -9.85 10.06
N ALA A 36 -6.26 -9.95 10.27
CA ALA A 36 -5.46 -8.88 10.87
C ALA A 36 -5.46 -7.60 10.02
N ALA A 37 -5.34 -7.71 8.69
CA ALA A 37 -5.39 -6.55 7.80
C ALA A 37 -6.78 -5.89 7.76
N ILE A 38 -7.87 -6.68 7.79
CA ILE A 38 -9.24 -6.15 7.89
C ILE A 38 -9.43 -5.45 9.23
N ALA A 39 -9.02 -6.07 10.34
CA ALA A 39 -9.09 -5.46 11.67
C ALA A 39 -8.32 -4.13 11.72
N PHE A 40 -7.14 -4.08 11.09
CA PHE A 40 -6.36 -2.86 10.94
C PHE A 40 -7.09 -1.78 10.13
N VAL A 41 -7.76 -2.14 9.03
CA VAL A 41 -8.59 -1.18 8.26
C VAL A 41 -9.72 -0.63 9.13
N VAL A 42 -10.47 -1.50 9.80
CA VAL A 42 -11.57 -1.09 10.68
C VAL A 42 -11.06 -0.16 11.77
N ALA A 43 -9.98 -0.54 12.46
CA ALA A 43 -9.37 0.30 13.49
C ALA A 43 -8.90 1.65 12.92
N SER A 44 -8.28 1.67 11.74
CA SER A 44 -7.85 2.90 11.08
C SER A 44 -9.03 3.81 10.74
N PHE A 45 -10.14 3.24 10.28
CA PHE A 45 -11.34 4.01 9.94
C PHE A 45 -12.00 4.60 11.18
N VAL A 46 -12.16 3.81 12.25
CA VAL A 46 -12.69 4.28 13.54
C VAL A 46 -11.81 5.41 14.09
N ALA A 47 -10.49 5.26 14.05
CA ALA A 47 -9.55 6.29 14.48
C ALA A 47 -9.66 7.56 13.63
N THR A 48 -9.79 7.43 12.30
CA THR A 48 -9.99 8.57 11.40
C THR A 48 -11.30 9.29 11.70
N VAL A 49 -12.41 8.57 11.91
CA VAL A 49 -13.70 9.19 12.25
C VAL A 49 -13.60 9.97 13.57
N ALA A 50 -13.02 9.37 14.61
CA ALA A 50 -12.83 10.05 15.89
C ALA A 50 -11.91 11.29 15.77
N LEU A 51 -10.90 11.22 14.90
CA LEU A 51 -10.00 12.34 14.65
C LEU A 51 -10.68 13.44 13.82
N VAL A 52 -11.51 13.07 12.86
CA VAL A 52 -12.28 14.01 12.02
C VAL A 52 -13.32 14.74 12.87
N ASP A 53 -14.05 14.05 13.73
CA ASP A 53 -15.01 14.69 14.64
C ASP A 53 -14.34 15.73 15.55
N ARG A 54 -13.09 15.49 15.94
CA ARG A 54 -12.31 16.39 16.81
C ARG A 54 -11.58 17.52 16.08
N ILE A 55 -11.10 17.29 14.85
CA ILE A 55 -10.16 18.17 14.15
C ILE A 55 -10.78 18.81 12.89
N PHE A 56 -11.89 18.25 12.38
CA PHE A 56 -12.48 18.60 11.10
C PHE A 56 -13.82 19.32 11.28
N PRO A 57 -13.80 20.61 11.60
CA PRO A 57 -15.00 21.43 11.52
C PRO A 57 -15.46 21.50 10.06
N ILE A 58 -16.76 21.45 9.89
CA ILE A 58 -17.50 21.36 8.61
C ILE A 58 -17.04 22.42 7.59
N GLY A 59 -16.48 23.55 8.04
CA GLY A 59 -16.03 24.67 7.20
C GLY A 59 -14.80 24.43 6.30
N ILE A 60 -14.07 23.30 6.39
CA ILE A 60 -12.94 23.04 5.46
C ILE A 60 -13.44 22.89 4.01
N LEU A 61 -14.59 22.24 3.81
CA LEU A 61 -15.18 22.06 2.49
C LEU A 61 -15.63 23.40 1.91
N ASP A 62 -16.24 24.25 2.73
CA ASP A 62 -16.61 25.62 2.36
C ASP A 62 -15.39 26.44 1.91
N ASP A 63 -14.26 26.30 2.61
CA ASP A 63 -13.01 26.96 2.24
C ASP A 63 -12.49 26.51 0.87
N TRP A 64 -12.62 25.22 0.54
CA TRP A 64 -12.27 24.70 -0.78
C TRP A 64 -13.25 25.17 -1.86
N GLN A 65 -14.54 25.24 -1.55
CA GLN A 65 -15.54 25.76 -2.48
C GLN A 65 -15.26 27.23 -2.82
N LEU A 66 -14.91 28.06 -1.83
CA LEU A 66 -14.53 29.46 -2.04
C LEU A 66 -13.25 29.63 -2.87
N ASP A 67 -12.30 28.71 -2.76
CA ASP A 67 -11.06 28.79 -3.54
C ASP A 67 -11.22 28.32 -4.99
N LEU A 68 -12.08 27.32 -5.22
CA LEU A 68 -12.20 26.63 -6.51
C LEU A 68 -13.35 27.15 -7.38
N SER A 69 -14.28 27.90 -6.80
CA SER A 69 -15.50 28.35 -7.49
C SER A 69 -15.46 29.84 -7.79
N GLU A 70 -16.43 30.30 -8.59
CA GLU A 70 -16.62 31.72 -8.85
C GLU A 70 -17.09 32.43 -7.58
N THR A 71 -16.28 33.40 -7.12
CA THR A 71 -16.54 34.17 -5.92
C THR A 71 -16.71 35.64 -6.26
N ALA A 72 -17.49 36.33 -5.43
CA ALA A 72 -17.62 37.78 -5.47
C ALA A 72 -17.05 38.38 -4.19
N VAL A 73 -16.71 39.66 -4.25
CA VAL A 73 -16.19 40.43 -3.13
C VAL A 73 -17.15 41.57 -2.84
N ALA A 74 -17.51 41.74 -1.57
CA ALA A 74 -18.30 42.86 -1.09
C ALA A 74 -17.59 43.54 0.08
N THR A 75 -17.87 44.82 0.29
CA THR A 75 -17.44 45.52 1.51
C THR A 75 -18.42 45.19 2.63
N GLY A 76 -17.91 44.63 3.72
CA GLY A 76 -18.67 44.34 4.93
C GLY A 76 -18.07 45.02 6.16
N GLU A 77 -18.65 44.73 7.31
CA GLU A 77 -18.21 45.21 8.62
C GLU A 77 -17.95 44.05 9.58
N ILE A 78 -16.85 44.14 10.33
CA ILE A 78 -16.54 43.19 11.39
C ILE A 78 -17.42 43.48 12.59
N VAL A 79 -18.27 42.53 12.97
CA VAL A 79 -19.21 42.66 14.09
C VAL A 79 -18.52 42.32 15.41
N GLY A 80 -17.66 41.30 15.43
CA GLY A 80 -17.01 40.85 16.64
C GLY A 80 -15.81 39.95 16.39
N THR A 81 -14.89 39.91 17.34
CA THR A 81 -13.78 38.97 17.35
C THR A 81 -13.63 38.32 18.71
N ALA A 82 -13.46 36.99 18.72
CA ALA A 82 -13.34 36.19 19.93
C ALA A 82 -12.17 35.21 19.81
N ALA A 83 -11.37 35.10 20.86
CA ALA A 83 -10.33 34.08 20.92
C ALA A 83 -10.96 32.69 21.01
N THR A 84 -10.42 31.72 20.27
CA THR A 84 -10.82 30.33 20.40
C THR A 84 -9.82 29.56 21.27
N GLU A 85 -10.14 28.30 21.56
CA GLU A 85 -9.23 27.34 22.21
C GLU A 85 -8.24 26.72 21.22
N PHE A 86 -8.38 26.99 19.92
CA PHE A 86 -7.50 26.42 18.91
C PHE A 86 -6.22 27.23 18.77
N GLU A 87 -5.11 26.50 18.68
CA GLU A 87 -3.79 27.01 18.33
C GLU A 87 -3.29 26.29 17.07
N THR A 88 -2.55 27.01 16.25
CA THR A 88 -1.95 26.48 15.02
C THR A 88 -0.50 26.92 14.94
N VAL A 89 0.32 26.17 14.21
CA VAL A 89 1.73 26.52 14.01
C VAL A 89 1.83 27.71 13.05
N ASP A 90 2.73 28.66 13.32
CA ASP A 90 3.02 29.77 12.41
C ASP A 90 3.69 29.21 11.13
N PRO A 91 3.13 29.44 9.93
CA PRO A 91 3.74 28.97 8.69
C PRO A 91 5.09 29.61 8.39
N ALA A 92 5.39 30.79 8.95
CA ALA A 92 6.69 31.44 8.82
C ALA A 92 7.72 30.93 9.84
N ASP A 93 7.27 30.42 10.98
CA ASP A 93 8.11 29.91 12.05
C ASP A 93 7.47 28.70 12.74
N SER A 94 7.94 27.49 12.36
CA SER A 94 7.42 26.23 12.88
C SER A 94 7.54 26.04 14.40
N THR A 95 8.28 26.91 15.10
CA THR A 95 8.42 26.87 16.56
C THR A 95 7.38 27.72 17.29
N ARG A 96 6.68 28.59 16.58
CA ARG A 96 5.70 29.52 17.16
C ARG A 96 4.28 28.98 16.99
N MET A 97 3.51 29.01 18.08
CA MET A 97 2.07 28.78 18.04
C MET A 97 1.32 30.11 17.92
N LEU A 98 0.34 30.16 17.02
CA LEU A 98 -0.60 31.24 16.81
C LEU A 98 -1.96 30.83 17.33
N ARG A 99 -2.59 31.71 18.10
CA ARG A 99 -3.96 31.50 18.56
C ARG A 99 -4.94 31.84 17.45
N VAL A 100 -5.95 30.99 17.27
CA VAL A 100 -6.98 31.20 16.25
C VAL A 100 -8.10 32.06 16.84
N HIS A 101 -8.51 33.10 16.13
CA HIS A 101 -9.60 33.99 16.51
C HIS A 101 -10.78 33.80 15.58
N ARG A 102 -11.98 33.64 16.14
CA ARG A 102 -13.24 33.71 15.38
C ARG A 102 -13.55 35.18 15.12
N VAL A 103 -13.97 35.48 13.90
CA VAL A 103 -14.32 36.81 13.40
C VAL A 103 -15.72 36.72 12.83
N ASP A 104 -16.68 37.39 13.47
CA ASP A 104 -18.04 37.50 12.97
C ASP A 104 -18.18 38.79 12.17
N PHE A 105 -18.85 38.72 11.01
CA PHE A 105 -18.97 39.83 10.08
C PHE A 105 -20.37 39.90 9.45
N SER A 106 -20.70 41.07 8.92
CA SER A 106 -21.92 41.32 8.16
C SER A 106 -21.59 41.98 6.83
N PHE A 107 -22.35 41.67 5.78
CA PHE A 107 -22.19 42.26 4.44
C PHE A 107 -23.51 42.21 3.68
N THR A 108 -23.57 42.92 2.55
CA THR A 108 -24.69 42.83 1.61
C THR A 108 -24.25 42.02 0.40
N ASP A 109 -25.01 40.99 0.04
CA ASP A 109 -24.70 40.15 -1.11
C ASP A 109 -25.02 40.86 -2.45
N SER A 110 -24.75 40.17 -3.57
CA SER A 110 -25.04 40.70 -4.91
C SER A 110 -26.54 40.88 -5.21
N ARG A 111 -27.42 40.33 -4.37
CA ARG A 111 -28.88 40.44 -4.47
C ARG A 111 -29.42 41.60 -3.62
N GLY A 112 -28.56 42.26 -2.83
CA GLY A 112 -28.96 43.32 -1.92
C GLY A 112 -29.41 42.83 -0.54
N GLU A 113 -29.25 41.53 -0.24
CA GLU A 113 -29.69 40.94 1.01
C GLU A 113 -28.59 41.01 2.09
N PRO A 114 -28.92 41.43 3.33
CA PRO A 114 -27.98 41.44 4.43
C PRO A 114 -27.66 40.00 4.86
N THR A 115 -26.39 39.65 4.86
CA THR A 115 -25.88 38.32 5.23
C THR A 115 -24.89 38.44 6.38
N PHE A 116 -24.92 37.43 7.27
CA PHE A 116 -24.01 37.31 8.39
C PHE A 116 -23.16 36.05 8.22
N GLY A 117 -21.91 36.13 8.62
CA GLY A 117 -20.98 35.01 8.54
C GLY A 117 -19.92 35.05 9.62
N SER A 118 -19.18 33.96 9.70
CA SER A 118 -18.04 33.85 10.61
C SER A 118 -16.85 33.24 9.88
N SER A 119 -15.66 33.74 10.16
CA SER A 119 -14.40 33.15 9.71
C SER A 119 -13.38 33.12 10.86
N PHE A 120 -12.20 32.58 10.59
CA PHE A 120 -11.14 32.34 11.55
C PHE A 120 -9.84 32.98 11.05
N ALA A 121 -9.33 33.92 11.85
CA ALA A 121 -8.06 34.62 11.62
C ALA A 121 -6.95 34.03 12.51
N ARG A 122 -5.72 34.01 11.99
CA ARG A 122 -4.55 33.37 12.65
C ARG A 122 -3.39 34.33 12.93
N ALA A 123 -3.16 35.30 12.05
CA ALA A 123 -2.04 36.25 12.16
C ALA A 123 -2.55 37.67 12.41
N GLU A 124 -3.23 38.24 11.41
CA GLU A 124 -3.83 39.57 11.52
C GLU A 124 -5.28 39.43 11.97
N ILE A 125 -5.57 39.92 13.18
CA ILE A 125 -6.90 39.84 13.79
C ILE A 125 -7.67 41.12 13.39
N PRO A 126 -8.76 41.01 12.63
CA PRO A 126 -9.57 42.17 12.27
C PRO A 126 -10.15 42.86 13.51
N VAL A 127 -10.21 44.19 13.50
CA VAL A 127 -10.76 44.96 14.61
C VAL A 127 -12.28 45.12 14.43
N PRO A 128 -13.12 44.85 15.45
CA PRO A 128 -14.55 45.11 15.39
C PRO A 128 -14.88 46.56 15.01
N GLY A 129 -15.95 46.75 14.22
CA GLY A 129 -16.39 48.05 13.69
C GLY A 129 -15.58 48.57 12.50
N LYS A 130 -14.57 47.81 12.02
CA LYS A 130 -13.84 48.16 10.80
C LYS A 130 -14.47 47.52 9.58
N ARG A 131 -14.35 48.23 8.45
CA ARG A 131 -14.69 47.68 7.14
C ARG A 131 -13.65 46.65 6.72
N ALA A 132 -14.13 45.56 6.12
CA ALA A 132 -13.30 44.50 5.59
C ALA A 132 -13.88 44.02 4.26
N GLU A 133 -13.01 43.47 3.41
CA GLU A 133 -13.43 42.79 2.19
C GLU A 133 -13.92 41.39 2.56
N ILE A 134 -15.16 41.08 2.17
CA ILE A 134 -15.79 39.80 2.39
C ILE A 134 -15.86 39.07 1.05
N GLN A 135 -15.20 37.92 0.98
CA GLN A 135 -15.28 37.01 -0.14
C GLN A 135 -16.43 36.04 0.10
N TYR A 136 -17.33 35.89 -0.86
CA TYR A 136 -18.46 34.96 -0.77
C TYR A 136 -18.70 34.21 -2.08
N LEU A 137 -19.35 33.06 -1.98
CA LEU A 137 -19.71 32.23 -3.12
C LEU A 137 -20.95 32.80 -3.82
N LEU A 138 -20.88 33.02 -5.13
CA LEU A 138 -22.00 33.59 -5.91
C LEU A 138 -23.25 32.70 -5.89
N ALA A 139 -23.06 31.39 -5.91
CA ALA A 139 -24.15 30.41 -5.87
C ALA A 139 -24.85 30.37 -4.50
N ASP A 140 -24.10 30.56 -3.41
CA ASP A 140 -24.59 30.52 -2.04
C ASP A 140 -23.83 31.54 -1.16
N PRO A 141 -24.37 32.76 -0.98
CA PRO A 141 -23.74 33.82 -0.19
C PRO A 141 -23.55 33.49 1.30
N THR A 142 -24.21 32.44 1.82
CA THR A 142 -23.98 32.00 3.21
C THR A 142 -22.57 31.44 3.42
N ILE A 143 -21.95 30.99 2.32
CA ILE A 143 -20.57 30.59 2.25
C ILE A 143 -19.73 31.85 1.98
N ALA A 144 -19.32 32.51 3.05
CA ALA A 144 -18.52 33.73 3.03
C ALA A 144 -17.38 33.70 4.06
N ARG A 145 -16.33 34.49 3.82
CA ARG A 145 -15.23 34.73 4.76
C ARG A 145 -14.63 36.12 4.57
N VAL A 146 -14.01 36.65 5.62
CA VAL A 146 -13.13 37.82 5.46
C VAL A 146 -11.95 37.44 4.56
N HIS A 147 -11.60 38.31 3.61
CA HIS A 147 -10.50 38.07 2.68
C HIS A 147 -9.20 37.77 3.45
N GLY A 148 -8.47 36.73 3.04
CA GLY A 148 -7.25 36.27 3.72
C GLY A 148 -7.46 35.43 4.99
N THR A 149 -8.71 35.16 5.40
CA THR A 149 -9.04 34.28 6.53
C THR A 149 -9.59 32.92 6.07
N SER A 150 -9.90 32.02 7.00
CA SER A 150 -10.41 30.65 6.73
C SER A 150 -11.78 30.48 7.36
N ARG A 151 -12.70 29.71 6.77
CA ARG A 151 -13.95 29.29 7.44
C ARG A 151 -13.75 28.18 8.45
N SER A 152 -12.62 27.45 8.40
CA SER A 152 -12.25 26.48 9.43
C SER A 152 -11.16 26.99 10.36
N PRO A 153 -11.21 26.72 11.68
CA PRO A 153 -10.10 26.99 12.59
C PRO A 153 -8.86 26.16 12.21
N THR A 154 -9.04 24.95 11.70
CA THR A 154 -7.95 24.07 11.24
C THR A 154 -7.51 24.36 9.81
N GLU A 155 -6.24 24.10 9.52
CA GLU A 155 -5.69 24.26 8.18
C GLU A 155 -6.24 23.22 7.20
N LYS A 156 -6.28 23.57 5.91
CA LYS A 156 -6.63 22.66 4.80
C LYS A 156 -5.77 21.38 4.80
N ARG A 157 -4.54 21.42 5.33
CA ARG A 157 -3.68 20.25 5.50
C ARG A 157 -4.25 19.20 6.45
N GLY A 158 -5.13 19.60 7.38
CA GLY A 158 -5.92 18.68 8.19
C GLY A 158 -6.68 17.67 7.33
N ALA A 159 -7.10 18.04 6.10
CA ALA A 159 -7.73 17.16 5.11
C ALA A 159 -6.94 15.90 4.75
N LEU A 160 -5.62 15.91 4.93
CA LEU A 160 -4.80 14.72 4.70
C LEU A 160 -5.15 13.58 5.66
N VAL A 161 -5.75 13.87 6.82
CA VAL A 161 -6.26 12.84 7.74
C VAL A 161 -7.31 11.94 7.08
N LEU A 162 -8.11 12.48 6.15
CA LEU A 162 -9.10 11.70 5.41
C LEU A 162 -8.46 10.67 4.46
N LEU A 163 -7.18 10.82 4.14
CA LEU A 163 -6.43 9.89 3.30
C LEU A 163 -5.79 8.74 4.09
N VAL A 164 -5.73 8.82 5.43
CA VAL A 164 -5.19 7.77 6.32
C VAL A 164 -5.77 6.37 6.08
N PRO A 165 -7.08 6.18 5.84
CA PRO A 165 -7.62 4.85 5.57
C PRO A 165 -7.32 4.32 4.15
N ALA A 166 -6.88 5.17 3.21
CA ALA A 166 -6.57 4.72 1.85
C ALA A 166 -5.42 3.69 1.78
N PRO A 167 -4.23 3.91 2.40
CA PRO A 167 -3.16 2.92 2.40
C PRO A 167 -3.54 1.62 3.12
N SER A 168 -4.35 1.67 4.19
CA SER A 168 -4.80 0.45 4.87
C SER A 168 -5.71 -0.39 3.96
N LEU A 169 -6.60 0.26 3.21
CA LEU A 169 -7.44 -0.40 2.20
C LEU A 169 -6.60 -1.01 1.07
N LEU A 170 -5.59 -0.29 0.57
CA LEU A 170 -4.69 -0.79 -0.47
C LEU A 170 -3.96 -2.07 -0.05
N ILE A 171 -3.53 -2.16 1.23
CA ILE A 171 -2.90 -3.36 1.78
C ILE A 171 -3.88 -4.54 1.72
N VAL A 172 -5.14 -4.35 2.13
CA VAL A 172 -6.17 -5.40 2.09
C VAL A 172 -6.43 -5.84 0.65
N VAL A 173 -6.63 -4.91 -0.28
CA VAL A 173 -6.83 -5.21 -1.71
C VAL A 173 -5.64 -6.00 -2.27
N TRP A 174 -4.41 -5.60 -1.94
CA TRP A 174 -3.20 -6.30 -2.35
C TRP A 174 -3.13 -7.73 -1.81
N LEU A 175 -3.47 -7.94 -0.52
CA LEU A 175 -3.52 -9.27 0.10
C LEU A 175 -4.58 -10.16 -0.54
N PHE A 176 -5.78 -9.65 -0.80
CA PHE A 176 -6.83 -10.39 -1.51
C PHE A 176 -6.42 -10.73 -2.93
N ALA A 177 -5.82 -9.79 -3.67
CA ALA A 177 -5.31 -10.02 -5.01
C ALA A 177 -4.22 -11.11 -5.01
N ARG A 178 -3.28 -11.06 -4.06
CA ARG A 178 -2.24 -12.08 -3.89
C ARG A 178 -2.83 -13.45 -3.56
N ARG A 179 -3.81 -13.50 -2.65
CA ARG A 179 -4.51 -14.74 -2.27
C ARG A 179 -5.26 -15.34 -3.46
N ARG A 180 -6.00 -14.51 -4.22
CA ARG A 180 -6.72 -14.95 -5.43
C ARG A 180 -5.76 -15.48 -6.49
N ARG A 181 -4.59 -14.85 -6.68
CA ARG A 181 -3.55 -15.33 -7.60
C ARG A 181 -3.02 -16.69 -7.17
N MET A 182 -2.71 -16.86 -5.88
CA MET A 182 -2.22 -18.13 -5.33
C MET A 182 -3.28 -19.23 -5.43
N TRP A 183 -4.52 -18.93 -5.05
CA TRP A 183 -5.65 -19.86 -5.16
C TRP A 183 -5.84 -20.33 -6.60
N ARG A 184 -5.85 -19.41 -7.57
CA ARG A 184 -5.95 -19.75 -8.99
C ARG A 184 -4.79 -20.62 -9.45
N LEU A 185 -3.56 -20.33 -9.03
CA LEU A 185 -2.38 -21.12 -9.37
C LEU A 185 -2.48 -22.54 -8.79
N LEU A 186 -2.95 -22.70 -7.55
CA LEU A 186 -3.10 -24.01 -6.93
C LEU A 186 -4.24 -24.82 -7.56
N THR A 187 -5.35 -24.20 -7.92
CA THR A 187 -6.49 -24.90 -8.53
C THR A 187 -6.26 -25.24 -9.99
N TRP A 188 -5.70 -24.32 -10.78
CA TRP A 188 -5.62 -24.44 -12.24
C TRP A 188 -4.20 -24.61 -12.78
N GLY A 189 -3.19 -24.50 -11.92
CA GLY A 189 -1.79 -24.63 -12.34
C GLY A 189 -1.49 -26.03 -12.87
N VAL A 190 -0.64 -26.09 -13.88
CA VAL A 190 -0.12 -27.33 -14.44
C VAL A 190 1.25 -27.61 -13.81
N ASN A 191 1.47 -28.87 -13.44
CA ASN A 191 2.75 -29.31 -12.92
C ASN A 191 3.68 -29.61 -14.11
N THR A 192 4.79 -28.88 -14.19
CA THR A 192 5.76 -28.99 -15.28
C THR A 192 7.16 -28.98 -14.69
N ARG A 193 8.12 -29.60 -15.38
CA ARG A 193 9.53 -29.51 -15.01
C ARG A 193 10.22 -28.39 -15.78
N ALA A 194 11.00 -27.59 -15.08
CA ALA A 194 11.77 -26.49 -15.66
C ALA A 194 13.25 -26.66 -15.32
N ARG A 195 14.13 -26.33 -16.27
CA ARG A 195 15.56 -26.26 -16.02
C ARG A 195 15.90 -24.89 -15.47
N VAL A 196 16.69 -24.85 -14.40
CA VAL A 196 17.25 -23.60 -13.89
C VAL A 196 18.38 -23.16 -14.81
N VAL A 197 18.27 -21.96 -15.37
CA VAL A 197 19.21 -21.41 -16.34
C VAL A 197 20.17 -20.44 -15.69
N ASP A 198 19.63 -19.59 -14.83
CA ASP A 198 20.39 -18.52 -14.19
C ASP A 198 19.76 -18.15 -12.85
N VAL A 199 20.58 -17.64 -11.96
CA VAL A 199 20.23 -17.25 -10.61
C VAL A 199 20.88 -15.90 -10.34
N VAL A 200 20.09 -14.84 -10.45
CA VAL A 200 20.57 -13.45 -10.28
C VAL A 200 20.17 -12.94 -8.90
N ASP A 201 21.13 -12.43 -8.15
CA ASP A 201 20.85 -11.70 -6.91
C ASP A 201 20.11 -10.40 -7.24
N SER A 202 18.90 -10.25 -6.71
CA SER A 202 18.14 -9.01 -6.83
C SER A 202 18.66 -8.02 -5.78
N PRO A 203 19.02 -6.78 -6.15
CA PRO A 203 19.33 -5.74 -5.17
C PRO A 203 18.06 -5.48 -4.34
N SER A 204 18.11 -5.77 -3.04
CA SER A 204 16.95 -5.58 -2.17
C SER A 204 17.05 -4.23 -1.46
N LEU A 205 16.05 -3.36 -1.61
CA LEU A 205 15.96 -2.09 -0.89
C LEU A 205 15.65 -2.25 0.61
N PHE A 206 15.24 -3.43 1.06
CA PHE A 206 14.70 -3.67 2.41
C PHE A 206 15.40 -4.80 3.18
N GLY A 207 16.69 -5.04 2.92
CA GLY A 207 17.53 -6.01 3.67
C GLY A 207 17.17 -7.50 3.52
N ARG A 208 16.10 -7.84 2.77
CA ARG A 208 15.76 -9.23 2.43
C ARG A 208 16.27 -9.55 1.03
N LYS A 209 17.41 -10.26 0.95
CA LYS A 209 17.95 -10.78 -0.32
C LYS A 209 16.88 -11.58 -1.05
N ARG A 210 16.59 -11.17 -2.28
CA ARG A 210 15.73 -11.92 -3.21
C ARG A 210 16.61 -12.44 -4.32
N ILE A 211 16.23 -13.58 -4.85
CA ILE A 211 16.95 -14.23 -5.93
C ILE A 211 15.98 -14.40 -7.08
N CYS A 212 16.37 -13.89 -8.23
CA CYS A 212 15.68 -14.09 -9.49
C CYS A 212 16.17 -15.40 -10.09
N VAL A 213 15.26 -16.37 -10.24
CA VAL A 213 15.58 -17.66 -10.87
C VAL A 213 15.00 -17.64 -12.28
N ALA A 214 15.88 -17.69 -13.27
CA ALA A 214 15.50 -17.87 -14.67
C ALA A 214 15.24 -19.35 -14.93
N LEU A 215 14.03 -19.66 -15.38
CA LEU A 215 13.60 -21.01 -15.69
C LEU A 215 13.37 -21.16 -17.19
N SER A 216 13.91 -22.22 -17.78
CA SER A 216 13.58 -22.64 -19.14
C SER A 216 12.71 -23.88 -19.13
N PHE A 217 11.72 -23.89 -20.02
CA PHE A 217 10.77 -24.99 -20.20
C PHE A 217 11.11 -25.78 -21.47
N ARG A 218 10.69 -27.05 -21.51
CA ARG A 218 10.90 -27.92 -22.69
C ARG A 218 10.30 -27.34 -23.98
N ASP A 219 9.28 -26.50 -23.85
CA ASP A 219 8.62 -25.80 -24.94
C ASP A 219 9.43 -24.59 -25.48
N GLY A 220 10.71 -24.46 -25.11
CA GLY A 220 11.61 -23.36 -25.53
C GLY A 220 11.31 -22.01 -24.89
N ARG A 221 10.25 -21.88 -24.09
CA ARG A 221 9.91 -20.65 -23.38
C ARG A 221 10.77 -20.50 -22.13
N SER A 222 11.36 -19.33 -21.91
CA SER A 222 11.99 -18.95 -20.64
C SER A 222 11.10 -17.99 -19.86
N THR A 223 11.15 -18.06 -18.53
CA THR A 223 10.45 -17.14 -17.64
C THR A 223 11.27 -16.93 -16.39
N VAL A 224 11.42 -15.67 -15.97
CA VAL A 224 12.12 -15.32 -14.74
C VAL A 224 11.10 -15.22 -13.61
N ILE A 225 11.41 -15.84 -12.49
CA ILE A 225 10.62 -15.73 -11.26
C ILE A 225 11.45 -15.17 -10.12
N GLU A 226 10.88 -14.21 -9.39
CA GLU A 226 11.48 -13.72 -8.16
C GLU A 226 11.12 -14.62 -6.99
N ILE A 227 12.14 -15.07 -6.27
CA ILE A 227 12.01 -15.94 -5.12
C ILE A 227 12.65 -15.25 -3.92
N PRO A 228 11.92 -15.04 -2.80
CA PRO A 228 12.54 -14.55 -1.59
C PRO A 228 13.46 -15.66 -1.05
N ALA A 229 14.77 -15.46 -1.03
CA ALA A 229 15.72 -16.51 -0.72
C ALA A 229 16.23 -16.44 0.72
N ARG A 230 16.32 -17.60 1.36
CA ARG A 230 17.27 -17.80 2.48
C ARG A 230 18.59 -18.26 1.87
N ARG A 231 19.72 -17.96 2.52
CA ARG A 231 21.06 -18.27 2.00
C ARG A 231 21.23 -19.76 1.63
N ALA A 232 20.64 -20.67 2.41
CA ALA A 232 20.66 -22.11 2.10
C ALA A 232 19.80 -22.50 0.89
N ASP A 233 18.65 -21.84 0.68
CA ASP A 233 17.81 -22.08 -0.51
C ASP A 233 18.49 -21.57 -1.78
N ALA A 234 19.20 -20.44 -1.67
CA ALA A 234 19.98 -19.87 -2.76
C ALA A 234 21.03 -20.85 -3.27
N VAL A 235 21.82 -21.41 -2.34
CA VAL A 235 22.89 -22.37 -2.63
C VAL A 235 22.32 -23.63 -3.25
N ALA A 236 21.25 -24.20 -2.68
CA ALA A 236 20.61 -25.39 -3.25
C ALA A 236 20.04 -25.15 -4.67
N ILE A 237 19.55 -23.95 -4.98
CA ILE A 237 19.06 -23.62 -6.34
C ILE A 237 20.23 -23.39 -7.31
N LEU A 238 21.32 -22.77 -6.84
CA LEU A 238 22.54 -22.56 -7.60
C LEU A 238 23.22 -23.89 -7.97
N GLU A 239 23.35 -24.80 -7.01
CA GLU A 239 23.91 -26.14 -7.23
C GLU A 239 23.12 -26.91 -8.29
N ARG A 240 21.79 -26.86 -8.23
CA ARG A 240 20.92 -27.47 -9.25
C ARG A 240 21.03 -26.82 -10.61
N SER A 241 21.25 -25.51 -10.66
CA SER A 241 21.51 -24.78 -11.90
C SER A 241 22.82 -25.24 -12.54
N ALA A 242 23.87 -25.45 -11.74
CA ALA A 242 25.17 -25.93 -12.23
C ALA A 242 25.08 -27.34 -12.81
N VAL A 243 24.21 -28.20 -12.25
CA VAL A 243 23.97 -29.57 -12.71
C VAL A 243 22.95 -29.65 -13.86
N GLY A 244 22.28 -28.54 -14.20
CA GLY A 244 21.24 -28.51 -15.24
C GLY A 244 19.98 -29.30 -14.87
N GLU A 245 19.72 -29.46 -13.56
CA GLU A 245 18.65 -30.29 -13.02
C GLU A 245 17.26 -29.72 -13.36
N MET A 246 16.32 -30.62 -13.60
CA MET A 246 14.92 -30.30 -13.94
C MET A 246 14.07 -30.25 -12.66
N VAL A 247 13.65 -29.05 -12.26
CA VAL A 247 12.91 -28.81 -11.01
C VAL A 247 11.40 -28.80 -11.26
N PRO A 248 10.57 -29.44 -10.40
CA PRO A 248 9.12 -29.38 -10.51
C PRO A 248 8.55 -27.98 -10.14
N VAL A 249 7.74 -27.43 -11.05
CA VAL A 249 7.13 -26.10 -10.98
C VAL A 249 5.63 -26.21 -11.24
N LEU A 250 4.83 -25.56 -10.41
CA LEU A 250 3.42 -25.31 -10.69
C LEU A 250 3.29 -24.01 -11.47
N ARG A 251 2.75 -24.06 -12.69
CA ARG A 251 2.68 -22.93 -13.63
C ARG A 251 1.24 -22.61 -14.02
N ASP A 252 0.88 -21.33 -14.06
CA ASP A 252 -0.36 -20.87 -14.70
C ASP A 252 -0.15 -20.76 -16.21
N LEU A 253 -0.90 -21.53 -17.01
CA LEU A 253 -0.80 -21.51 -18.48
C LEU A 253 -1.28 -20.19 -19.08
N VAL A 254 -2.24 -19.51 -18.44
CA VAL A 254 -2.80 -18.24 -18.93
C VAL A 254 -1.87 -17.09 -18.63
N ARG A 255 -1.09 -17.17 -17.54
CA ARG A 255 -0.15 -16.14 -17.11
C ARG A 255 1.18 -16.78 -16.68
N PRO A 256 2.10 -17.02 -17.63
CA PRO A 256 3.37 -17.70 -17.38
C PRO A 256 4.23 -17.08 -16.28
N SER A 257 4.15 -15.78 -16.06
CA SER A 257 4.86 -15.11 -14.97
C SER A 257 4.41 -15.54 -13.56
N ARG A 258 3.36 -16.36 -13.44
CA ARG A 258 2.87 -16.92 -12.19
C ARG A 258 3.30 -18.37 -12.07
N MET A 259 4.32 -18.60 -11.25
CA MET A 259 4.86 -19.92 -11.00
C MET A 259 5.16 -20.10 -9.51
N LEU A 260 5.17 -21.35 -9.07
CA LEU A 260 5.54 -21.75 -7.72
C LEU A 260 6.43 -23.00 -7.79
N LEU A 261 7.61 -22.94 -7.18
CA LEU A 261 8.45 -24.13 -7.00
C LEU A 261 7.77 -25.11 -6.05
N VAL A 262 7.65 -26.38 -6.46
CA VAL A 262 6.99 -27.41 -5.67
C VAL A 262 7.74 -27.69 -4.37
N ASP A 263 9.07 -27.63 -4.38
CA ASP A 263 9.92 -27.84 -3.19
C ASP A 263 9.62 -26.84 -2.06
N ARG A 264 9.13 -25.64 -2.39
CA ARG A 264 8.69 -24.70 -1.37
C ARG A 264 7.44 -25.14 -0.65
N MET A 265 6.59 -25.93 -1.30
CA MET A 265 5.41 -26.51 -0.65
C MET A 265 5.80 -27.60 0.33
N ARG A 266 6.94 -28.26 0.11
CA ARG A 266 7.49 -29.30 0.99
C ARG A 266 8.14 -28.74 2.26
N ARG A 267 8.77 -27.56 2.19
CA ARG A 267 9.62 -27.00 3.27
C ARG A 267 8.95 -26.02 4.25
N SER A 268 7.62 -25.87 4.27
CA SER A 268 6.96 -24.92 5.18
C SER A 268 6.83 -25.39 6.65
N SER A 269 7.60 -26.40 7.08
CA SER A 269 7.79 -26.69 8.51
C SER A 269 8.83 -25.73 9.13
N PRO A 270 8.52 -25.04 10.25
CA PRO A 270 9.49 -24.25 11.00
C PRO A 270 10.26 -25.13 12.01
N GLN A 271 10.71 -26.30 11.57
CA GLN A 271 11.60 -27.21 12.31
C GLN A 271 12.53 -27.78 11.23
N GLY A 272 13.85 -27.61 11.35
CA GLY A 272 14.70 -28.67 11.87
C GLY A 272 14.68 -29.86 10.90
N LEU A 273 15.78 -30.42 10.42
CA LEU A 273 17.15 -30.48 10.89
C LEU A 273 17.80 -31.51 9.92
N VAL A 274 19.00 -31.96 10.25
CA VAL A 274 19.58 -33.25 9.86
C VAL A 274 20.28 -33.30 8.51
N ALA A 275 21.61 -33.36 8.64
CA ALA A 275 22.56 -33.82 7.66
C ALA A 275 22.13 -35.16 7.04
N PHE A 276 22.31 -35.30 5.74
CA PHE A 276 22.53 -36.61 5.16
C PHE A 276 24.03 -36.78 5.02
N ASP A 277 24.60 -37.52 5.96
CA ASP A 277 25.84 -38.26 5.78
C ASP A 277 25.51 -39.49 4.92
N GLY A 278 26.35 -39.76 3.94
CA GLY A 278 26.08 -40.69 2.86
C GLY A 278 27.13 -40.54 1.78
N ALA A 279 28.34 -40.98 2.13
CA ALA A 279 29.36 -41.33 1.15
C ALA A 279 28.78 -42.35 0.15
N ASP A 280 28.94 -42.08 -1.14
CA ASP A 280 29.66 -42.99 -2.02
C ASP A 280 30.03 -42.30 -3.35
N GLU A 281 31.30 -42.51 -3.69
CA GLU A 281 32.06 -42.37 -4.93
C GLU A 281 31.32 -41.92 -6.20
N PHE A 282 31.85 -40.90 -6.89
CA PHE A 282 32.37 -40.97 -8.27
C PHE A 282 32.72 -39.56 -8.81
N GLY A 283 33.98 -39.36 -9.20
CA GLY A 283 34.36 -38.56 -10.38
C GLY A 283 34.66 -37.07 -10.20
N GLU A 284 35.96 -36.75 -10.18
CA GLU A 284 36.73 -35.53 -10.50
C GLU A 284 36.08 -34.13 -10.70
N PRO A 285 36.82 -33.05 -10.33
CA PRO A 285 36.35 -31.66 -10.43
C PRO A 285 36.40 -31.14 -11.88
N VAL A 286 35.27 -30.63 -12.39
CA VAL A 286 35.29 -29.82 -13.61
C VAL A 286 35.54 -28.36 -13.23
N ASP A 287 36.66 -27.88 -13.73
CA ASP A 287 37.27 -26.58 -13.51
C ASP A 287 36.36 -25.41 -13.91
N GLY A 288 36.45 -24.33 -13.12
CA GLY A 288 35.64 -23.14 -13.28
C GLY A 288 36.08 -22.27 -14.45
N ARG A 289 35.12 -21.84 -15.29
CA ARG A 289 35.04 -20.53 -15.96
C ARG A 289 33.99 -20.57 -17.07
N VAL A 290 32.83 -19.94 -16.87
CA VAL A 290 32.21 -19.16 -17.94
C VAL A 290 31.68 -17.86 -17.35
N ARG A 291 32.38 -16.78 -17.70
CA ARG A 291 32.07 -15.39 -17.38
C ARG A 291 30.86 -14.92 -18.16
N SER A 292 29.95 -14.26 -17.44
CA SER A 292 29.24 -13.00 -17.80
C SER A 292 29.15 -12.63 -19.30
N GLU A 293 28.01 -12.90 -19.93
CA GLU A 293 27.62 -12.17 -21.14
C GLU A 293 26.09 -12.23 -21.45
N VAL A 294 25.23 -11.83 -20.50
CA VAL A 294 23.80 -11.60 -20.82
C VAL A 294 23.23 -10.32 -20.17
N ALA A 295 24.06 -9.50 -19.53
CA ALA A 295 23.63 -8.23 -18.92
C ALA A 295 23.83 -7.01 -19.86
N LYS A 296 23.50 -7.13 -21.15
CA LYS A 296 23.34 -5.99 -22.07
C LYS A 296 22.33 -6.32 -23.18
N SER A 297 21.09 -6.56 -22.80
CA SER A 297 19.95 -6.48 -23.72
C SER A 297 18.65 -6.59 -22.92
N ARG A 298 18.24 -5.48 -22.29
CA ARG A 298 16.86 -4.95 -22.16
C ARG A 298 16.74 -4.01 -20.98
#